data_AF-A0AA39RRS6-F1
#
_entry.id   AF-A0AA39RRS6-F1
#
_cell.length_a   1.000
_cell.length_b   1.000
_cell.length_c   1.000
_cell.angle_alpha   90.00
_cell.angle_beta   90.00
_cell.angle_gamma   90.00
#
_symmetry.space_group_name_H-M   'P 1'
#
loop_
_entity.id
_entity.type
_entity.pdbx_description
1 polymer ?
#
loop_
_entity_poly.entity_id
_entity_poly.type
_entity_poly.pdbx_seq_one_letter_code
_entity_poly.pdbx_strand_id
1 'polypeptide(L)'
;MVPSEIGNLRNLKFLGLQSCNLSGIVPNTIFNISTMEELALSNNQLSGHLPSSIDSGLPNLEKLVLDGNNFSGTIPKSISNVSKLSVLQLGNNLISGSIPSEIGDLPDLLELQLEYNSLTGFIPSTIFNMSKIEFISLNNNRLSGHLPSSIGLRLPNLKRLYLWVNELDGVIPNSISNASQLIILDLSSNSFSGPVPTTLGKLRNLHCLAIQSNQLTGEPSTQELTFISSLTNCQHFKRLILDDNPLDGTLPFSIENLSGIEFFSAVNCKIKGNIPQGIGNLSNLTALKLGNNQLTGSIPTEIGKMRQLQILNLYGNRLQGSIPGEICNLWNLGDLYLSDNMFFGSVPSCLGDITSIRVLHLNSNNLNSTIPSSLWNLKDIVDLNLSNNSLVGHLPLDIGNLKVVTHIDLAWNELSGEIPSSIGNLQTLKYGSEGIVSVKGDVYSFGILMMETFTRKKPTDTKFVERLSLQCWIKEALPHSVTEVVDANLLGEENLTAAKDCISSILELAVDCSANSLENRLDITNVLTTLANIRTRFQKSGKRFQQKSGGVRTRYQQKSVTE
;
A
#
# COMPACT_ATOMS: atom_id res chain seq x y z
N MET A 1 -27.19 -15.75 -21.83
CA MET A 1 -26.42 -16.14 -23.03
C MET A 1 -26.88 -15.33 -24.22
N VAL A 2 -26.01 -15.04 -25.17
CA VAL A 2 -26.38 -14.34 -26.40
C VAL A 2 -26.85 -15.36 -27.46
N PRO A 3 -28.09 -15.25 -27.97
CA PRO A 3 -28.61 -16.20 -28.96
C PRO A 3 -27.95 -16.04 -30.33
N SER A 4 -27.70 -17.16 -31.03
CA SER A 4 -27.05 -17.15 -32.35
C SER A 4 -27.92 -16.55 -33.45
N GLU A 5 -29.24 -16.53 -33.23
CA GLU A 5 -30.26 -15.97 -34.10
C GLU A 5 -30.12 -14.46 -34.30
N ILE A 6 -29.44 -13.75 -33.40
CA ILE A 6 -29.10 -12.33 -33.60
C ILE A 6 -28.32 -12.13 -34.90
N GLY A 7 -27.49 -13.10 -35.30
CA GLY A 7 -26.76 -13.09 -36.57
C GLY A 7 -27.66 -13.09 -37.82
N ASN A 8 -28.96 -13.39 -37.69
CA ASN A 8 -29.91 -13.32 -38.81
C ASN A 8 -30.40 -11.89 -39.07
N LEU A 9 -30.13 -10.94 -38.18
CA LEU A 9 -30.57 -9.55 -38.27
C LEU A 9 -29.68 -8.76 -39.25
N ARG A 10 -29.86 -9.00 -40.56
CA ARG A 10 -29.01 -8.43 -41.63
C ARG A 10 -29.04 -6.91 -41.82
N ASN A 11 -29.93 -6.21 -41.10
CA ASN A 11 -30.04 -4.75 -41.12
C ASN A 11 -29.57 -4.11 -39.79
N LEU A 12 -29.10 -4.92 -38.85
CA LEU A 12 -28.69 -4.45 -37.53
C LEU A 12 -27.41 -3.62 -37.66
N LYS A 13 -27.46 -2.38 -37.15
CA LYS A 13 -26.33 -1.45 -37.13
C LYS A 13 -25.72 -1.31 -35.74
N PHE A 14 -26.55 -1.37 -34.71
CA PHE A 14 -26.13 -1.18 -33.33
C PHE A 14 -26.63 -2.34 -32.49
N LEU A 15 -25.74 -2.96 -31.72
CA LEU A 15 -26.07 -3.95 -30.70
C LEU A 15 -25.41 -3.57 -29.37
N GLY A 16 -26.21 -3.04 -28.44
CA GLY A 16 -25.78 -2.75 -27.07
C GLY A 16 -26.41 -3.71 -26.08
N LEU A 17 -25.59 -4.50 -25.39
CA LEU A 17 -25.99 -5.44 -24.34
C LEU A 17 -25.06 -5.35 -23.12
N GLN A 18 -24.63 -4.15 -22.76
CA GLN A 18 -23.70 -3.93 -21.66
C GLN A 18 -24.35 -4.19 -20.29
N SER A 19 -23.57 -4.68 -19.32
CA SER A 19 -24.00 -4.83 -17.91
C SER A 19 -25.28 -5.67 -17.72
N CYS A 20 -25.47 -6.68 -18.56
CA CYS A 20 -26.72 -7.44 -18.64
C CYS A 20 -26.69 -8.81 -17.94
N ASN A 21 -25.61 -9.14 -17.21
CA ASN A 21 -25.56 -10.43 -16.53
C ASN A 21 -25.13 -11.60 -17.45
N LEU A 22 -24.77 -11.31 -18.71
CA LEU A 22 -24.75 -12.31 -19.78
C LEU A 22 -23.53 -13.22 -19.66
N SER A 23 -23.72 -14.51 -19.88
CA SER A 23 -22.65 -15.52 -19.82
C SER A 23 -22.59 -16.37 -21.08
N GLY A 24 -21.51 -17.13 -21.22
CA GLY A 24 -21.31 -18.08 -22.31
C GLY A 24 -20.55 -17.48 -23.50
N ILE A 25 -20.31 -18.31 -24.51
CA ILE A 25 -19.53 -17.93 -25.69
C ILE A 25 -20.38 -17.01 -26.58
N VAL A 26 -19.80 -15.91 -27.05
CA VAL A 26 -20.45 -15.06 -28.06
C VAL A 26 -20.53 -15.81 -29.39
N PRO A 27 -21.74 -16.04 -29.96
CA PRO A 27 -21.88 -16.74 -31.23
C PRO A 27 -21.13 -16.03 -32.37
N ASN A 28 -20.36 -16.80 -33.15
CA ASN A 28 -19.64 -16.27 -34.31
C ASN A 28 -20.55 -15.58 -35.34
N THR A 29 -21.84 -15.93 -35.37
CA THR A 29 -22.83 -15.32 -36.26
C THR A 29 -23.01 -13.82 -36.04
N ILE A 30 -22.71 -13.31 -34.84
CA ILE A 30 -22.77 -11.88 -34.51
C ILE A 30 -21.64 -11.11 -35.20
N PHE A 31 -20.46 -11.74 -35.33
CA PHE A 31 -19.32 -11.17 -36.04
C PHE A 31 -19.43 -11.27 -37.57
N ASN A 32 -20.62 -11.57 -38.11
CA ASN A 32 -20.88 -11.69 -39.54
C ASN A 32 -22.04 -10.81 -40.02
N ILE A 33 -22.44 -9.82 -39.20
CA ILE A 33 -23.50 -8.87 -39.53
C ILE A 33 -22.86 -7.69 -40.28
N SER A 34 -22.86 -7.75 -41.62
CA SER A 34 -22.12 -6.78 -42.45
C SER A 34 -22.58 -5.32 -42.33
N THR A 35 -23.79 -5.08 -41.81
CA THR A 35 -24.34 -3.74 -41.54
C THR A 35 -23.96 -3.17 -40.17
N MET A 36 -23.30 -3.96 -39.31
CA MET A 36 -22.96 -3.54 -37.95
C MET A 36 -21.98 -2.36 -37.98
N GLU A 37 -22.33 -1.30 -37.26
CA GLU A 37 -21.55 -0.08 -37.04
C GLU A 37 -21.02 -0.06 -35.58
N GLU A 38 -21.79 -0.57 -34.62
CA GLU A 38 -21.37 -0.60 -33.21
C GLU A 38 -21.81 -1.90 -32.52
N LEU A 39 -20.83 -2.62 -31.97
CA LEU A 39 -21.02 -3.81 -31.15
C LEU A 39 -20.49 -3.54 -29.74
N ALA A 40 -21.42 -3.42 -28.79
CA ALA A 40 -21.11 -3.08 -27.40
C ALA A 40 -21.65 -4.13 -26.42
N LEU A 41 -20.76 -4.95 -25.88
CA LEU A 41 -21.08 -6.09 -25.00
C LEU A 41 -20.38 -6.00 -23.63
N SER A 42 -19.85 -4.85 -23.25
CA SER A 42 -19.01 -4.69 -22.05
C SER A 42 -19.69 -5.06 -20.72
N ASN A 43 -18.87 -5.38 -19.72
CA ASN A 43 -19.28 -5.69 -18.35
C ASN A 43 -20.27 -6.86 -18.26
N ASN A 44 -19.88 -8.00 -18.82
CA ASN A 44 -20.63 -9.25 -18.74
C ASN A 44 -19.66 -10.40 -18.36
N GLN A 45 -20.13 -11.65 -18.46
CA GLN A 45 -19.34 -12.87 -18.28
C GLN A 45 -19.18 -13.62 -19.62
N LEU A 46 -19.13 -12.88 -20.73
CA LEU A 46 -19.08 -13.45 -22.07
C LEU A 46 -17.67 -13.96 -22.38
N SER A 47 -17.57 -15.07 -23.10
CA SER A 47 -16.30 -15.67 -23.47
C SER A 47 -16.21 -15.96 -24.98
N GLY A 48 -15.09 -16.52 -25.40
CA GLY A 48 -14.80 -16.80 -26.81
C GLY A 48 -13.56 -16.07 -27.30
N HIS A 49 -13.42 -16.00 -28.62
CA HIS A 49 -12.29 -15.40 -29.30
C HIS A 49 -12.78 -14.38 -30.34
N LEU A 50 -11.96 -13.37 -30.61
CA LEU A 50 -12.16 -12.52 -31.78
C LEU A 50 -11.88 -13.34 -33.05
N PRO A 51 -12.78 -13.39 -34.04
CA PRO A 51 -12.59 -14.18 -35.24
C PRO A 51 -11.50 -13.59 -36.14
N SER A 52 -10.70 -14.45 -36.78
CA SER A 52 -9.66 -14.03 -37.72
C SER A 52 -10.20 -13.35 -38.98
N SER A 53 -11.50 -13.44 -39.25
CA SER A 53 -12.18 -12.86 -40.42
C SER A 53 -13.07 -11.66 -40.06
N ILE A 54 -12.74 -10.95 -38.98
CA ILE A 54 -13.56 -9.83 -38.45
C ILE A 54 -13.77 -8.71 -39.48
N ASP A 55 -12.80 -8.49 -40.36
CA ASP A 55 -12.86 -7.52 -41.46
C ASP A 55 -13.93 -7.85 -42.48
N SER A 56 -13.97 -9.10 -42.94
CA SER A 56 -14.97 -9.55 -43.90
C SER A 56 -16.38 -9.64 -43.30
N GLY A 57 -16.47 -9.94 -42.01
CA GLY A 57 -17.74 -10.12 -41.32
C GLY A 57 -18.37 -8.82 -40.82
N LEU A 58 -17.56 -7.85 -40.39
CA LEU A 58 -17.98 -6.55 -39.86
C LEU A 58 -17.30 -5.36 -40.59
N PRO A 59 -17.40 -5.25 -41.93
CA PRO A 59 -16.68 -4.25 -42.71
C PRO A 59 -17.10 -2.79 -42.42
N ASN A 60 -18.26 -2.58 -41.81
CA ASN A 60 -18.79 -1.25 -41.47
C ASN A 60 -18.59 -0.86 -40.01
N LEU A 61 -17.89 -1.68 -39.21
CA LEU A 61 -17.78 -1.46 -37.78
C LEU A 61 -16.97 -0.21 -37.46
N GLU A 62 -17.57 0.68 -36.69
CA GLU A 62 -17.00 1.93 -36.18
C GLU A 62 -16.55 1.77 -34.73
N LYS A 63 -17.25 0.96 -33.93
CA LYS A 63 -16.92 0.74 -32.53
C LYS A 63 -17.06 -0.72 -32.13
N LEU A 64 -15.99 -1.26 -31.53
CA LEU A 64 -15.98 -2.57 -30.91
C LEU A 64 -15.67 -2.40 -29.43
N VAL A 65 -16.66 -2.67 -28.58
CA VAL A 65 -16.62 -2.37 -27.14
C VAL A 65 -16.96 -3.65 -26.37
N LEU A 66 -15.94 -4.36 -25.92
CA LEU A 66 -16.03 -5.71 -25.33
C LEU A 66 -15.42 -5.80 -23.92
N ASP A 67 -15.09 -4.67 -23.29
CA ASP A 67 -14.36 -4.64 -22.02
C ASP A 67 -15.09 -5.34 -20.88
N GLY A 68 -14.35 -5.84 -19.90
CA GLY A 68 -14.95 -6.42 -18.69
C GLY A 68 -15.72 -7.70 -19.00
N ASN A 69 -15.05 -8.65 -19.67
CA ASN A 69 -15.56 -9.95 -20.06
C ASN A 69 -14.47 -11.02 -19.89
N ASN A 70 -14.71 -12.23 -20.40
CA ASN A 70 -13.81 -13.37 -20.39
C ASN A 70 -13.34 -13.76 -21.82
N PHE A 71 -13.22 -12.79 -22.75
CA PHE A 71 -12.65 -13.06 -24.07
C PHE A 71 -11.18 -13.46 -23.95
N SER A 72 -10.76 -14.44 -24.73
CA SER A 72 -9.40 -14.99 -24.72
C SER A 72 -8.87 -15.15 -26.14
N GLY A 73 -7.65 -15.70 -26.28
CA GLY A 73 -6.99 -15.82 -27.58
C GLY A 73 -6.20 -14.55 -27.92
N THR A 74 -5.96 -14.30 -29.20
CA THR A 74 -5.13 -13.18 -29.68
C THR A 74 -5.97 -12.13 -30.40
N ILE A 75 -5.47 -10.90 -30.47
CA ILE A 75 -6.06 -9.86 -31.34
C ILE A 75 -5.77 -10.23 -32.80
N PRO A 76 -6.78 -10.44 -33.66
CA PRO A 76 -6.57 -10.84 -35.05
C PRO A 76 -6.01 -9.69 -35.88
N LYS A 77 -4.98 -9.94 -36.69
CA LYS A 77 -4.35 -8.93 -37.57
C LYS A 77 -5.34 -8.23 -38.51
N SER A 78 -6.36 -8.97 -38.96
CA SER A 78 -7.42 -8.50 -39.85
C SER A 78 -8.26 -7.38 -39.25
N ILE A 79 -8.25 -7.17 -37.92
CA ILE A 79 -8.94 -6.01 -37.32
C ILE A 79 -8.50 -4.68 -37.92
N SER A 80 -7.25 -4.63 -38.39
CA SER A 80 -6.64 -3.47 -39.04
C SER A 80 -7.24 -3.15 -40.41
N ASN A 81 -7.94 -4.11 -41.04
CA ASN A 81 -8.64 -3.92 -42.31
C ASN A 81 -10.06 -3.35 -42.12
N VAL A 82 -10.54 -3.23 -40.87
CA VAL A 82 -11.83 -2.60 -40.55
C VAL A 82 -11.66 -1.09 -40.62
N SER A 83 -11.67 -0.54 -41.84
CA SER A 83 -11.19 0.82 -42.11
C SER A 83 -11.97 1.94 -41.41
N LYS A 84 -13.20 1.67 -40.95
CA LYS A 84 -14.05 2.63 -40.23
C LYS A 84 -13.87 2.59 -38.71
N LEU A 85 -13.07 1.66 -38.19
CA LEU A 85 -12.93 1.45 -36.76
C LEU A 85 -12.30 2.68 -36.09
N SER A 86 -13.08 3.31 -35.22
CA SER A 86 -12.73 4.52 -34.48
C SER A 86 -12.50 4.25 -32.99
N VAL A 87 -13.16 3.23 -32.44
CA VAL A 87 -13.06 2.84 -31.03
C VAL A 87 -12.84 1.33 -30.93
N LEU A 88 -11.72 0.94 -30.32
CA LEU A 88 -11.41 -0.44 -30.00
C LEU A 88 -11.17 -0.57 -28.50
N GLN A 89 -12.13 -1.15 -27.78
CA GLN A 89 -12.07 -1.35 -26.35
C GLN A 89 -12.21 -2.86 -26.05
N LEU A 90 -11.12 -3.48 -25.61
CA LEU A 90 -10.99 -4.89 -25.30
C LEU A 90 -10.37 -5.13 -23.90
N GLY A 91 -10.30 -4.08 -23.08
CA GLY A 91 -9.71 -4.11 -21.75
C GLY A 91 -10.43 -5.05 -20.79
N ASN A 92 -9.80 -5.40 -19.66
CA ASN A 92 -10.39 -6.26 -18.62
C ASN A 92 -10.92 -7.59 -19.20
N ASN A 93 -10.05 -8.32 -19.90
CA ASN A 93 -10.34 -9.61 -20.52
C ASN A 93 -9.16 -10.59 -20.29
N LEU A 94 -9.19 -11.74 -20.96
CA LEU A 94 -8.14 -12.78 -20.92
C LEU A 94 -7.36 -12.86 -22.25
N ILE A 95 -7.30 -11.76 -23.01
CA ILE A 95 -6.61 -11.71 -24.31
C ILE A 95 -5.10 -11.81 -24.07
N SER A 96 -4.44 -12.58 -24.92
CA SER A 96 -3.02 -12.92 -24.82
C SER A 96 -2.30 -12.74 -26.16
N GLY A 97 -1.00 -13.01 -26.18
CA GLY A 97 -0.17 -12.82 -27.37
C GLY A 97 0.24 -11.36 -27.58
N SER A 98 0.80 -11.06 -28.74
CA SER A 98 1.29 -9.72 -29.08
C SER A 98 0.22 -8.82 -29.67
N ILE A 99 0.36 -7.52 -29.49
CA ILE A 99 -0.41 -6.52 -30.23
C ILE A 99 0.04 -6.55 -31.70
N PRO A 100 -0.85 -6.82 -32.68
CA PRO A 100 -0.51 -6.76 -34.09
C PRO A 100 0.02 -5.39 -34.51
N SER A 101 1.12 -5.35 -35.28
CA SER A 101 1.68 -4.09 -35.77
C SER A 101 0.76 -3.37 -36.75
N GLU A 102 -0.06 -4.13 -37.45
CA GLU A 102 -1.02 -3.64 -38.44
C GLU A 102 -2.09 -2.73 -37.81
N ILE A 103 -2.34 -2.81 -36.48
CA ILE A 103 -3.29 -1.91 -35.78
C ILE A 103 -2.92 -0.43 -35.98
N GLY A 104 -1.62 -0.13 -36.10
CA GLY A 104 -1.14 1.23 -36.35
C GLY A 104 -1.51 1.78 -37.73
N ASP A 105 -2.04 0.95 -38.63
CA ASP A 105 -2.49 1.35 -39.97
C ASP A 105 -3.97 1.77 -40.01
N LEU A 106 -4.70 1.63 -38.90
CA LEU A 106 -6.10 2.06 -38.81
C LEU A 106 -6.21 3.59 -38.95
N PRO A 107 -6.87 4.11 -40.00
CA PRO A 107 -6.81 5.53 -40.36
C PRO A 107 -7.63 6.42 -39.42
N ASP A 108 -8.69 5.87 -38.82
CA ASP A 108 -9.72 6.60 -38.09
C ASP A 108 -9.76 6.29 -36.59
N LEU A 109 -8.82 5.49 -36.06
CA LEU A 109 -8.82 5.10 -34.65
C LEU A 109 -8.56 6.30 -33.73
N LEU A 110 -9.50 6.55 -32.83
CA LEU A 110 -9.48 7.60 -31.80
C LEU A 110 -9.10 7.03 -30.45
N GLU A 111 -9.58 5.82 -30.14
CA GLU A 111 -9.37 5.15 -28.85
C GLU A 111 -8.89 3.70 -29.03
N LEU A 112 -7.79 3.38 -28.36
CA LEU A 112 -7.25 2.03 -28.25
C LEU A 112 -7.12 1.67 -26.77
N GLN A 113 -8.01 0.80 -26.27
CA GLN A 113 -8.05 0.37 -24.88
C GLN A 113 -7.90 -1.15 -24.80
N LEU A 114 -6.74 -1.60 -24.34
CA LEU A 114 -6.34 -3.02 -24.22
C LEU A 114 -5.85 -3.35 -22.80
N GLU A 115 -6.15 -2.52 -21.82
CA GLU A 115 -5.68 -2.68 -20.44
C GLU A 115 -6.18 -3.95 -19.76
N TYR A 116 -5.55 -4.38 -18.66
CA TYR A 116 -5.98 -5.53 -17.85
C TYR A 116 -6.23 -6.78 -18.70
N ASN A 117 -5.19 -7.20 -19.42
CA ASN A 117 -5.17 -8.42 -20.22
C ASN A 117 -3.86 -9.18 -19.94
N SER A 118 -3.56 -10.21 -20.74
CA SER A 118 -2.32 -10.98 -20.70
C SER A 118 -1.47 -10.76 -21.95
N LEU A 119 -1.49 -9.55 -22.53
CA LEU A 119 -0.72 -9.22 -23.72
C LEU A 119 0.79 -9.23 -23.41
N THR A 120 1.58 -9.70 -24.37
CA THR A 120 3.04 -9.89 -24.26
C THR A 120 3.77 -9.27 -25.44
N GLY A 121 5.10 -9.15 -25.36
CA GLY A 121 5.91 -8.65 -26.47
C GLY A 121 5.89 -7.12 -26.56
N PHE A 122 6.33 -6.58 -27.69
CA PHE A 122 6.55 -5.13 -27.84
C PHE A 122 5.27 -4.36 -28.15
N ILE A 123 5.22 -3.09 -27.74
CA ILE A 123 4.27 -2.12 -28.30
C ILE A 123 4.73 -1.77 -29.72
N PRO A 124 3.95 -2.07 -30.78
CA PRO A 124 4.34 -1.74 -32.14
C PRO A 124 4.54 -0.24 -32.34
N SER A 125 5.66 0.15 -32.95
CA SER A 125 5.98 1.56 -33.18
C SER A 125 4.99 2.26 -34.12
N THR A 126 4.27 1.50 -34.94
CA THR A 126 3.20 1.97 -35.83
C THR A 126 2.03 2.59 -35.06
N ILE A 127 1.74 2.16 -33.83
CA ILE A 127 0.70 2.78 -32.97
C ILE A 127 1.04 4.24 -32.66
N PHE A 128 2.34 4.56 -32.58
CA PHE A 128 2.81 5.93 -32.35
C PHE A 128 2.90 6.77 -33.63
N ASN A 129 2.32 6.29 -34.73
CA ASN A 129 2.20 7.00 -36.02
C ASN A 129 0.75 7.42 -36.34
N MET A 130 -0.19 7.16 -35.43
CA MET A 130 -1.61 7.35 -35.67
C MET A 130 -2.04 8.80 -35.47
N SER A 131 -2.34 9.52 -36.55
CA SER A 131 -2.57 10.96 -36.48
C SER A 131 -3.85 11.39 -35.74
N LYS A 132 -4.87 10.52 -35.66
CA LYS A 132 -6.16 10.81 -35.00
C LYS A 132 -6.27 10.28 -33.58
N ILE A 133 -5.36 9.40 -33.14
CA ILE A 133 -5.46 8.75 -31.84
C ILE A 133 -5.43 9.80 -30.72
N GLU A 134 -6.39 9.70 -29.81
CA GLU A 134 -6.52 10.60 -28.66
C GLU A 134 -6.23 9.88 -27.33
N PHE A 135 -6.53 8.58 -27.27
CA PHE A 135 -6.44 7.80 -26.05
C PHE A 135 -5.85 6.41 -26.33
N ILE A 136 -4.71 6.14 -25.68
CA ILE A 136 -4.06 4.83 -25.66
C ILE A 136 -4.00 4.35 -24.21
N SER A 137 -4.56 3.15 -23.97
CA SER A 137 -4.53 2.46 -22.69
C SER A 137 -4.05 1.03 -22.89
N LEU A 138 -2.85 0.73 -22.40
CA LEU A 138 -2.20 -0.59 -22.53
C LEU A 138 -1.73 -1.12 -21.15
N ASN A 139 -2.13 -0.48 -20.06
CA ASN A 139 -1.70 -0.80 -18.71
C ASN A 139 -2.17 -2.18 -18.22
N ASN A 140 -1.50 -2.73 -17.20
CA ASN A 140 -1.79 -4.08 -16.66
C ASN A 140 -1.73 -5.16 -17.74
N ASN A 141 -0.57 -5.28 -18.37
CA ASN A 141 -0.23 -6.36 -19.28
C ASN A 141 1.21 -6.82 -18.96
N ARG A 142 1.81 -7.62 -19.86
CA ARG A 142 3.21 -8.05 -19.82
C ARG A 142 3.97 -7.55 -21.05
N LEU A 143 3.68 -6.31 -21.46
CA LEU A 143 4.32 -5.69 -22.61
C LEU A 143 5.75 -5.32 -22.25
N SER A 144 6.69 -5.60 -23.15
CA SER A 144 8.13 -5.49 -22.92
C SER A 144 8.83 -4.59 -23.93
N GLY A 145 10.10 -4.26 -23.65
CA GLY A 145 10.94 -3.42 -24.51
C GLY A 145 10.70 -1.93 -24.31
N HIS A 146 11.26 -1.11 -25.19
CA HIS A 146 11.34 0.34 -24.97
C HIS A 146 10.39 1.15 -25.86
N LEU A 147 10.09 2.37 -25.40
CA LEU A 147 9.39 3.35 -26.22
C LEU A 147 10.29 3.84 -27.37
N PRO A 148 9.76 3.95 -28.60
CA PRO A 148 10.57 4.40 -29.72
C PRO A 148 10.98 5.86 -29.55
N SER A 149 12.21 6.19 -29.97
CA SER A 149 12.74 7.56 -29.91
C SER A 149 11.92 8.58 -30.72
N SER A 150 11.06 8.12 -31.61
CA SER A 150 10.14 8.90 -32.45
C SER A 150 8.71 9.04 -31.90
N ILE A 151 8.41 8.54 -30.69
CA ILE A 151 7.05 8.39 -30.14
C ILE A 151 6.14 9.62 -30.33
N GLY A 152 6.61 10.84 -30.06
CA GLY A 152 5.74 12.03 -30.16
C GLY A 152 5.78 12.76 -31.51
N LEU A 153 6.46 12.24 -32.54
CA LEU A 153 6.58 12.94 -33.84
C LEU A 153 5.27 12.95 -34.66
N ARG A 154 4.39 11.98 -34.45
CA ARG A 154 3.22 11.70 -35.31
C ARG A 154 1.92 11.55 -34.49
N LEU A 155 1.91 12.05 -33.26
CA LEU A 155 0.77 11.97 -32.32
C LEU A 155 0.23 13.37 -31.97
N PRO A 156 -0.28 14.14 -32.96
CA PRO A 156 -0.68 15.52 -32.74
C PRO A 156 -1.90 15.68 -31.83
N ASN A 157 -2.75 14.64 -31.72
CA ASN A 157 -4.01 14.66 -30.99
C ASN A 157 -4.02 13.83 -29.70
N LEU A 158 -2.90 13.16 -29.36
CA LEU A 158 -2.85 12.28 -28.20
C LEU A 158 -3.03 13.08 -26.92
N LYS A 159 -4.07 12.73 -26.14
CA LYS A 159 -4.43 13.36 -24.87
C LYS A 159 -4.09 12.49 -23.67
N ARG A 160 -4.22 11.17 -23.80
CA ARG A 160 -4.06 10.23 -22.67
C ARG A 160 -3.24 9.03 -23.08
N LEU A 161 -2.15 8.78 -22.34
CA LEU A 161 -1.29 7.62 -22.52
C LEU A 161 -1.09 6.91 -21.19
N TYR A 162 -1.65 5.70 -21.07
CA TYR A 162 -1.48 4.83 -19.90
C TYR A 162 -0.75 3.56 -20.28
N LEU A 163 0.46 3.38 -19.74
CA LEU A 163 1.32 2.23 -19.96
C LEU A 163 1.71 1.53 -18.66
N TRP A 164 1.10 1.90 -17.54
CA TRP A 164 1.50 1.45 -16.21
C TRP A 164 1.30 -0.05 -15.96
N VAL A 165 2.07 -0.62 -15.03
CA VAL A 165 2.08 -2.08 -14.75
C VAL A 165 2.30 -2.88 -16.04
N ASN A 166 3.53 -2.81 -16.54
CA ASN A 166 4.06 -3.58 -17.66
C ASN A 166 5.54 -3.89 -17.42
N GLU A 167 6.22 -4.48 -18.40
CA GLU A 167 7.65 -4.83 -18.38
C GLU A 167 8.46 -3.90 -19.32
N LEU A 168 8.01 -2.65 -19.53
CA LEU A 168 8.68 -1.71 -20.44
C LEU A 168 10.01 -1.21 -19.86
N ASP A 169 11.00 -1.04 -20.71
CA ASP A 169 12.37 -0.67 -20.34
C ASP A 169 12.91 0.51 -21.15
N GLY A 170 14.21 0.80 -20.97
CA GLY A 170 14.90 1.88 -21.66
C GLY A 170 14.58 3.26 -21.07
N VAL A 171 14.91 4.31 -21.82
CA VAL A 171 14.73 5.70 -21.39
C VAL A 171 13.37 6.25 -21.83
N ILE A 172 12.82 7.20 -21.07
CA ILE A 172 11.66 7.98 -21.54
C ILE A 172 12.15 8.90 -22.68
N PRO A 173 11.66 8.75 -23.93
CA PRO A 173 12.19 9.53 -25.04
C PRO A 173 11.81 11.02 -24.95
N ASN A 174 12.76 11.92 -25.19
CA ASN A 174 12.50 13.37 -25.27
C ASN A 174 11.39 13.76 -26.24
N SER A 175 11.20 12.97 -27.31
CA SER A 175 10.19 13.25 -28.33
C SER A 175 8.77 13.07 -27.82
N ILE A 176 8.52 12.40 -26.69
CA ILE A 176 7.16 12.29 -26.11
C ILE A 176 6.55 13.67 -25.84
N SER A 177 7.41 14.65 -25.55
CA SER A 177 7.06 16.04 -25.33
C SER A 177 6.56 16.76 -26.58
N ASN A 178 6.65 16.15 -27.76
CA ASN A 178 6.08 16.67 -29.01
C ASN A 178 4.58 16.33 -29.17
N ALA A 179 4.05 15.40 -28.37
CA ALA A 179 2.61 15.15 -28.28
C ALA A 179 1.92 16.30 -27.50
N SER A 180 1.84 17.48 -28.11
CA SER A 180 1.51 18.74 -27.44
C SER A 180 0.13 18.79 -26.75
N GLN A 181 -0.78 17.87 -27.11
CA GLN A 181 -2.12 17.76 -26.53
C GLN A 181 -2.16 16.85 -25.30
N LEU A 182 -1.04 16.29 -24.86
CA LEU A 182 -1.01 15.31 -23.77
C LEU A 182 -1.45 15.96 -22.45
N ILE A 183 -2.47 15.35 -21.84
CA ILE A 183 -3.10 15.73 -20.58
C ILE A 183 -2.61 14.80 -19.46
N ILE A 184 -2.53 13.50 -19.74
CA ILE A 184 -2.14 12.48 -18.78
C ILE A 184 -1.06 11.59 -19.40
N LEU A 185 0.06 11.48 -18.68
CA LEU A 185 1.13 10.54 -18.97
C LEU A 185 1.33 9.65 -17.73
N ASP A 186 0.98 8.37 -17.86
CA ASP A 186 1.18 7.38 -16.80
C ASP A 186 2.06 6.23 -17.31
N LEU A 187 3.30 6.21 -16.82
CA LEU A 187 4.34 5.24 -17.12
C LEU A 187 4.73 4.41 -15.88
N SER A 188 3.91 4.47 -14.83
CA SER A 188 4.26 3.91 -13.53
C SER A 188 4.41 2.38 -13.53
N SER A 189 5.13 1.83 -12.55
CA SER A 189 5.31 0.37 -12.38
C SER A 189 5.81 -0.32 -13.65
N ASN A 190 6.98 0.12 -14.12
CA ASN A 190 7.70 -0.44 -15.27
C ASN A 190 9.20 -0.53 -14.92
N SER A 191 10.06 -0.76 -15.91
CA SER A 191 11.51 -0.78 -15.79
C SER A 191 12.19 0.39 -16.53
N PHE A 192 11.50 1.54 -16.68
CA PHE A 192 12.11 2.72 -17.30
C PHE A 192 13.31 3.21 -16.48
N SER A 193 14.35 3.67 -17.18
CA SER A 193 15.65 4.03 -16.62
C SER A 193 16.17 5.34 -17.18
N GLY A 194 17.28 5.84 -16.61
CA GLY A 194 17.89 7.09 -17.03
C GLY A 194 17.13 8.34 -16.54
N PRO A 195 17.57 9.53 -16.97
CA PRO A 195 17.03 10.78 -16.47
C PRO A 195 15.60 11.05 -16.93
N VAL A 196 14.79 11.65 -16.06
CA VAL A 196 13.47 12.15 -16.44
C VAL A 196 13.61 13.35 -17.39
N PRO A 197 13.05 13.31 -18.61
CA PRO A 197 13.24 14.36 -19.60
C PRO A 197 12.78 15.74 -19.15
N THR A 198 13.70 16.71 -19.09
CA THR A 198 13.36 18.14 -18.93
C THR A 198 12.50 18.70 -20.09
N THR A 199 12.45 18.00 -21.21
CA THR A 199 11.58 18.37 -22.33
C THR A 199 10.09 18.25 -22.00
N LEU A 200 9.71 17.50 -20.95
CA LEU A 200 8.31 17.36 -20.52
C LEU A 200 7.66 18.71 -20.18
N GLY A 201 8.45 19.72 -19.78
CA GLY A 201 7.98 21.10 -19.60
C GLY A 201 7.38 21.75 -20.85
N LYS A 202 7.56 21.17 -22.05
CA LYS A 202 6.91 21.65 -23.29
C LYS A 202 5.42 21.29 -23.35
N LEU A 203 4.96 20.31 -22.57
CA LEU A 203 3.59 19.82 -22.58
C LEU A 203 2.67 20.77 -21.78
N ARG A 204 2.27 21.88 -22.40
CA ARG A 204 1.49 22.94 -21.73
C ARG A 204 0.13 22.47 -21.17
N ASN A 205 -0.44 21.43 -21.78
CA ASN A 205 -1.70 20.81 -21.39
C ASN A 205 -1.54 19.68 -20.37
N LEU A 206 -0.33 19.36 -19.90
CA LEU A 206 -0.11 18.26 -18.98
C LEU A 206 -0.74 18.57 -17.61
N HIS A 207 -1.62 17.67 -17.16
CA HIS A 207 -2.27 17.75 -15.85
C HIS A 207 -1.67 16.75 -14.86
N CYS A 208 -1.33 15.55 -15.33
CA CYS A 208 -0.87 14.46 -14.48
C CYS A 208 0.35 13.79 -15.10
N LEU A 209 1.43 13.73 -14.33
CA LEU A 209 2.61 12.93 -14.61
C LEU A 209 2.76 11.88 -13.50
N ALA A 210 2.60 10.62 -13.88
CA ALA A 210 2.78 9.46 -13.01
C ALA A 210 3.89 8.57 -13.57
N ILE A 211 4.99 8.47 -12.84
CA ILE A 211 6.18 7.71 -13.24
C ILE A 211 6.74 6.86 -12.09
N GLN A 212 5.96 6.67 -11.03
CA GLN A 212 6.36 5.93 -9.84
C GLN A 212 6.75 4.48 -10.12
N SER A 213 7.53 3.87 -9.24
CA SER A 213 7.98 2.48 -9.32
C SER A 213 8.69 2.16 -10.64
N ASN A 214 9.78 2.88 -10.91
CA ASN A 214 10.67 2.67 -12.05
C ASN A 214 12.14 2.78 -11.58
N GLN A 215 13.10 2.82 -12.52
CA GLN A 215 14.53 3.00 -12.27
C GLN A 215 15.00 4.39 -12.75
N LEU A 216 14.11 5.39 -12.71
CA LEU A 216 14.40 6.74 -13.21
C LEU A 216 15.33 7.50 -12.26
N THR A 217 16.21 8.30 -12.85
CA THR A 217 17.20 9.10 -12.12
C THR A 217 16.94 10.59 -12.34
N GLY A 218 17.60 11.42 -11.52
CA GLY A 218 17.81 12.83 -11.83
C GLY A 218 18.78 13.00 -13.00
N GLU A 219 18.96 14.26 -13.42
CA GLU A 219 19.92 14.62 -14.46
C GLU A 219 21.35 14.47 -13.93
N PRO A 220 22.25 13.69 -14.57
CA PRO A 220 23.60 13.45 -14.04
C PRO A 220 24.49 14.70 -13.93
N SER A 221 24.15 15.76 -14.67
CA SER A 221 24.93 16.99 -14.76
C SER A 221 24.69 17.98 -13.63
N THR A 222 23.66 17.76 -12.80
CA THR A 222 23.27 18.69 -11.73
C THR A 222 22.68 17.92 -10.55
N GLN A 223 22.90 18.43 -9.34
CA GLN A 223 22.27 17.85 -8.15
C GLN A 223 20.78 18.21 -8.05
N GLU A 224 20.34 19.27 -8.74
CA GLU A 224 18.95 19.73 -8.72
C GLU A 224 18.08 18.92 -9.68
N LEU A 225 16.87 18.54 -9.25
CA LEU A 225 15.87 17.88 -10.09
C LEU A 225 15.24 18.86 -11.11
N THR A 226 16.03 19.30 -12.08
CA THR A 226 15.67 20.34 -13.07
C THR A 226 14.47 20.00 -13.95
N PHE A 227 14.11 18.72 -14.08
CA PHE A 227 12.86 18.36 -14.76
C PHE A 227 11.64 18.92 -14.00
N ILE A 228 11.67 19.00 -12.67
CA ILE A 228 10.63 19.66 -11.88
C ILE A 228 10.59 21.16 -12.23
N SER A 229 11.75 21.81 -12.37
CA SER A 229 11.83 23.20 -12.86
C SER A 229 11.17 23.34 -14.24
N SER A 230 11.37 22.37 -15.14
CA SER A 230 10.76 22.41 -16.47
C SER A 230 9.23 22.34 -16.44
N LEU A 231 8.66 21.57 -15.49
CA LEU A 231 7.21 21.40 -15.33
C LEU A 231 6.49 22.68 -14.90
N THR A 232 7.21 23.69 -14.41
CA THR A 232 6.64 25.02 -14.13
C THR A 232 6.06 25.70 -15.36
N ASN A 233 6.44 25.26 -16.56
CA ASN A 233 5.89 25.74 -17.83
C ASN A 233 4.53 25.10 -18.19
N CYS A 234 4.09 24.08 -17.46
CA CYS A 234 2.81 23.40 -17.67
C CYS A 234 1.69 24.17 -16.96
N GLN A 235 0.76 24.76 -17.72
CA GLN A 235 -0.23 25.71 -17.19
C GLN A 235 -1.34 25.06 -16.36
N HIS A 236 -1.59 23.77 -16.59
CA HIS A 236 -2.69 23.02 -15.97
C HIS A 236 -2.20 21.86 -15.09
N PHE A 237 -0.95 21.91 -14.65
CA PHE A 237 -0.30 20.81 -13.95
C PHE A 237 -0.84 20.66 -12.52
N LYS A 238 -1.41 19.50 -12.21
CA LYS A 238 -2.11 19.21 -10.95
C LYS A 238 -1.49 18.10 -10.13
N ARG A 239 -0.93 17.06 -10.79
CA ARG A 239 -0.48 15.85 -10.10
C ARG A 239 0.90 15.42 -10.56
N LEU A 240 1.81 15.29 -9.60
CA LEU A 240 3.15 14.76 -9.78
C LEU A 240 3.37 13.57 -8.85
N ILE A 241 3.61 12.39 -9.44
CA ILE A 241 3.80 11.13 -8.71
C ILE A 241 5.11 10.50 -9.17
N LEU A 242 6.09 10.48 -8.27
CA LEU A 242 7.48 10.11 -8.54
C LEU A 242 7.97 8.91 -7.72
N ASP A 243 7.13 8.40 -6.82
CA ASP A 243 7.49 7.45 -5.77
C ASP A 243 8.35 6.28 -6.28
N ASP A 244 9.21 5.72 -5.44
CA ASP A 244 10.00 4.53 -5.76
C ASP A 244 10.83 4.68 -7.05
N ASN A 245 11.63 5.75 -7.13
CA ASN A 245 12.59 5.97 -8.21
C ASN A 245 13.93 6.46 -7.63
N PRO A 246 15.10 5.98 -8.09
CA PRO A 246 16.39 6.46 -7.61
C PRO A 246 16.77 7.84 -8.19
N LEU A 247 15.93 8.87 -7.97
CA LEU A 247 16.13 10.22 -8.51
C LEU A 247 17.43 10.88 -8.02
N ASP A 248 17.79 10.67 -6.74
CA ASP A 248 19.08 11.05 -6.17
C ASP A 248 19.47 12.54 -6.35
N GLY A 249 18.51 13.46 -6.26
CA GLY A 249 18.70 14.91 -6.42
C GLY A 249 18.06 15.75 -5.32
N THR A 250 18.15 17.07 -5.42
CA THR A 250 17.52 18.06 -4.52
C THR A 250 16.29 18.67 -5.19
N LEU A 251 15.29 19.05 -4.39
CA LEU A 251 14.14 19.81 -4.90
C LEU A 251 14.60 21.20 -5.39
N PRO A 252 14.13 21.67 -6.56
CA PRO A 252 14.54 22.96 -7.08
C PRO A 252 13.86 24.12 -6.34
N PHE A 253 14.51 25.29 -6.32
CA PHE A 253 13.89 26.52 -5.78
C PHE A 253 12.66 26.94 -6.60
N SER A 254 12.69 26.69 -7.91
CA SER A 254 11.61 26.99 -8.86
C SER A 254 10.31 26.24 -8.58
N ILE A 255 10.30 25.27 -7.66
CA ILE A 255 9.11 24.53 -7.25
C ILE A 255 8.00 25.48 -6.80
N GLU A 256 8.33 26.66 -6.28
CA GLU A 256 7.37 27.71 -5.91
C GLU A 256 6.45 28.16 -7.05
N ASN A 257 6.85 27.93 -8.31
CA ASN A 257 6.08 28.30 -9.50
C ASN A 257 5.05 27.24 -9.91
N LEU A 258 5.02 26.06 -9.26
CA LEU A 258 4.00 25.03 -9.50
C LEU A 258 2.67 25.36 -8.80
N SER A 259 2.22 26.61 -8.84
CA SER A 259 1.06 27.11 -8.08
C SER A 259 -0.26 26.34 -8.30
N GLY A 260 -0.44 25.70 -9.45
CA GLY A 260 -1.62 24.88 -9.78
C GLY A 260 -1.63 23.46 -9.21
N ILE A 261 -0.53 23.01 -8.59
CA ILE A 261 -0.39 21.62 -8.15
C ILE A 261 -1.31 21.29 -6.97
N GLU A 262 -1.98 20.15 -7.05
CA GLU A 262 -2.94 19.64 -6.06
C GLU A 262 -2.36 18.43 -5.31
N PHE A 263 -1.49 17.64 -5.96
CA PHE A 263 -0.91 16.43 -5.40
C PHE A 263 0.56 16.28 -5.80
N PHE A 264 1.45 16.15 -4.80
CA PHE A 264 2.87 15.91 -5.02
C PHE A 264 3.35 14.77 -4.12
N SER A 265 3.78 13.68 -4.76
CA SER A 265 4.35 12.51 -4.10
C SER A 265 5.70 12.16 -4.72
N ALA A 266 6.71 12.01 -3.87
CA ALA A 266 8.04 11.54 -4.20
C ALA A 266 8.62 10.73 -3.03
N VAL A 267 7.87 9.74 -2.57
CA VAL A 267 8.26 8.83 -1.48
C VAL A 267 9.35 7.87 -1.99
N ASN A 268 10.37 7.58 -1.17
CA ASN A 268 11.42 6.64 -1.54
C ASN A 268 12.16 7.02 -2.85
N CYS A 269 12.55 8.31 -2.96
CA CYS A 269 13.17 8.85 -4.17
C CYS A 269 14.66 9.19 -4.04
N LYS A 270 15.27 8.92 -2.87
CA LYS A 270 16.62 9.36 -2.49
C LYS A 270 16.82 10.88 -2.61
N ILE A 271 15.76 11.66 -2.42
CA ILE A 271 15.82 13.14 -2.49
C ILE A 271 16.64 13.66 -1.31
N LYS A 272 17.58 14.57 -1.58
CA LYS A 272 18.53 15.14 -0.62
C LYS A 272 18.26 16.63 -0.37
N GLY A 273 19.00 17.18 0.58
CA GLY A 273 19.01 18.61 0.86
C GLY A 273 17.80 19.06 1.67
N ASN A 274 17.58 20.37 1.73
CA ASN A 274 16.50 20.93 2.53
C ASN A 274 15.20 21.02 1.72
N ILE A 275 14.06 21.03 2.41
CA ILE A 275 12.78 21.42 1.82
C ILE A 275 12.85 22.93 1.51
N PRO A 276 12.71 23.38 0.24
CA PRO A 276 12.80 24.80 -0.09
C PRO A 276 11.68 25.62 0.56
N GLN A 277 11.98 26.84 1.02
CA GLN A 277 10.97 27.75 1.59
C GLN A 277 9.82 28.04 0.61
N GLY A 278 10.14 28.10 -0.69
CA GLY A 278 9.18 28.27 -1.78
C GLY A 278 8.09 27.19 -1.85
N ILE A 279 8.25 26.04 -1.17
CA ILE A 279 7.21 24.99 -1.08
C ILE A 279 5.89 25.55 -0.52
N GLY A 280 5.96 26.54 0.37
CA GLY A 280 4.78 27.18 0.96
C GLY A 280 3.90 27.93 -0.04
N ASN A 281 4.41 28.23 -1.24
CA ASN A 281 3.64 28.90 -2.30
C ASN A 281 2.72 27.93 -3.07
N LEU A 282 2.79 26.62 -2.80
CA LEU A 282 1.91 25.61 -3.38
C LEU A 282 0.54 25.59 -2.69
N SER A 283 -0.19 26.69 -2.78
CA SER A 283 -1.41 26.95 -2.00
C SER A 283 -2.60 26.04 -2.31
N ASN A 284 -2.62 25.41 -3.49
CA ASN A 284 -3.65 24.45 -3.91
C ASN A 284 -3.34 23.00 -3.50
N LEU A 285 -2.16 22.75 -2.91
CA LEU A 285 -1.73 21.40 -2.61
C LEU A 285 -2.57 20.78 -1.49
N THR A 286 -3.12 19.60 -1.76
CA THR A 286 -3.92 18.79 -0.83
C THR A 286 -3.09 17.68 -0.19
N ALA A 287 -2.05 17.20 -0.86
CA ALA A 287 -1.14 16.20 -0.33
C ALA A 287 0.30 16.48 -0.75
N LEU A 288 1.19 16.55 0.26
CA LEU A 288 2.65 16.56 0.10
C LEU A 288 3.22 15.30 0.73
N LYS A 289 3.79 14.42 -0.09
CA LYS A 289 4.40 13.16 0.38
C LYS A 289 5.86 13.09 -0.07
N LEU A 290 6.77 13.23 0.89
CA LEU A 290 8.22 13.16 0.70
C LEU A 290 8.87 12.18 1.68
N GLY A 291 8.12 11.20 2.17
CA GLY A 291 8.63 10.19 3.11
C GLY A 291 9.72 9.29 2.53
N ASN A 292 10.49 8.63 3.39
CA ASN A 292 11.60 7.74 3.03
C ASN A 292 12.60 8.38 2.06
N ASN A 293 13.08 9.59 2.38
CA ASN A 293 14.10 10.28 1.59
C ASN A 293 15.34 10.59 2.46
N GLN A 294 16.24 11.43 1.94
CA GLN A 294 17.45 11.89 2.62
C GLN A 294 17.37 13.39 2.91
N LEU A 295 16.15 13.92 3.12
CA LEU A 295 15.94 15.35 3.38
C LEU A 295 16.55 15.74 4.73
N THR A 296 17.19 16.91 4.77
CA THR A 296 17.88 17.48 5.93
C THR A 296 17.30 18.85 6.31
N GLY A 297 17.81 19.44 7.40
CA GLY A 297 17.35 20.75 7.87
C GLY A 297 16.00 20.67 8.59
N SER A 298 15.35 21.82 8.78
CA SER A 298 14.04 21.91 9.43
C SER A 298 12.90 21.99 8.43
N ILE A 299 11.68 21.72 8.90
CA ILE A 299 10.46 22.07 8.14
C ILE A 299 10.40 23.61 8.02
N PRO A 300 10.29 24.18 6.81
CA PRO A 300 10.19 25.64 6.63
C PRO A 300 8.88 26.17 7.22
N THR A 301 8.92 27.34 7.86
CA THR A 301 7.73 27.98 8.46
C THR A 301 6.70 28.37 7.40
N GLU A 302 7.14 28.58 6.15
CA GLU A 302 6.27 28.83 5.00
C GLU A 302 5.28 27.70 4.73
N ILE A 303 5.48 26.48 5.26
CA ILE A 303 4.51 25.38 5.15
C ILE A 303 3.11 25.81 5.61
N GLY A 304 3.02 26.69 6.61
CA GLY A 304 1.75 27.19 7.13
C GLY A 304 0.93 28.04 6.14
N LYS A 305 1.48 28.38 4.97
CA LYS A 305 0.73 29.05 3.89
C LYS A 305 -0.19 28.09 3.12
N MET A 306 0.07 26.78 3.17
CA MET A 306 -0.60 25.76 2.37
C MET A 306 -1.95 25.31 2.98
N ARG A 307 -2.91 26.24 3.12
CA ARG A 307 -4.15 26.03 3.89
C ARG A 307 -5.08 24.91 3.37
N GLN A 308 -4.87 24.43 2.14
CA GLN A 308 -5.62 23.31 1.57
C GLN A 308 -5.02 21.93 1.89
N LEU A 309 -3.85 21.89 2.54
CA LEU A 309 -3.12 20.66 2.79
C LEU A 309 -3.89 19.77 3.77
N GLN A 310 -4.15 18.54 3.33
CA GLN A 310 -4.82 17.49 4.10
C GLN A 310 -3.84 16.42 4.57
N ILE A 311 -2.79 16.15 3.76
CA ILE A 311 -1.78 15.14 4.06
C ILE A 311 -0.40 15.78 3.99
N LEU A 312 0.32 15.75 5.11
CA LEU A 312 1.75 16.06 5.17
C LEU A 312 2.50 14.81 5.62
N ASN A 313 3.26 14.22 4.69
CA ASN A 313 4.03 13.00 4.95
C ASN A 313 5.51 13.26 4.69
N LEU A 314 6.30 13.28 5.77
CA LEU A 314 7.75 13.50 5.78
C LEU A 314 8.51 12.41 6.56
N TYR A 315 7.87 11.26 6.84
CA TYR A 315 8.47 10.20 7.66
C TYR A 315 9.77 9.66 7.05
N GLY A 316 10.64 9.05 7.86
CA GLY A 316 11.84 8.37 7.35
C GLY A 316 12.79 9.31 6.61
N ASN A 317 13.12 10.44 7.23
CA ASN A 317 14.05 11.44 6.69
C ASN A 317 15.14 11.77 7.74
N ARG A 318 15.96 12.78 7.45
CA ARG A 318 16.96 13.32 8.38
C ARG A 318 16.59 14.76 8.79
N LEU A 319 15.29 15.05 8.91
CA LEU A 319 14.83 16.36 9.33
C LEU A 319 15.11 16.57 10.83
N GLN A 320 15.48 17.78 11.19
CA GLN A 320 15.87 18.17 12.55
C GLN A 320 15.24 19.51 12.94
N GLY A 321 15.48 19.96 14.17
CA GLY A 321 14.87 21.18 14.71
C GLY A 321 13.55 20.91 15.42
N SER A 322 12.85 21.97 15.81
CA SER A 322 11.50 21.87 16.34
C SER A 322 10.47 21.76 15.21
N ILE A 323 9.35 21.10 15.49
CA ILE A 323 8.16 21.15 14.63
C ILE A 323 7.65 22.61 14.64
N PRO A 324 7.56 23.31 13.49
CA PRO A 324 7.19 24.72 13.45
C PRO A 324 5.73 24.94 13.90
N GLY A 325 5.48 26.02 14.63
CA GLY A 325 4.11 26.37 15.07
C GLY A 325 3.18 26.70 13.90
N GLU A 326 3.75 27.11 12.77
CA GLU A 326 3.03 27.44 11.53
C GLU A 326 2.31 26.24 10.91
N ILE A 327 2.66 25.00 11.27
CA ILE A 327 1.87 23.80 10.92
C ILE A 327 0.41 23.94 11.40
N CYS A 328 0.17 24.71 12.46
CA CYS A 328 -1.17 24.96 12.97
C CYS A 328 -2.04 25.86 12.08
N ASN A 329 -1.47 26.48 11.05
CA ASN A 329 -2.23 27.19 10.03
C ASN A 329 -2.84 26.26 8.97
N LEU A 330 -2.52 24.96 9.01
CA LEU A 330 -3.04 23.94 8.10
C LEU A 330 -4.40 23.40 8.61
N TRP A 331 -5.44 24.23 8.53
CA TRP A 331 -6.74 23.92 9.15
C TRP A 331 -7.44 22.68 8.59
N ASN A 332 -7.08 22.25 7.38
CA ASN A 332 -7.62 21.06 6.73
C ASN A 332 -6.76 19.79 6.95
N LEU A 333 -5.69 19.88 7.74
CA LEU A 333 -4.74 18.77 7.93
C LEU A 333 -5.42 17.59 8.63
N GLY A 334 -5.58 16.49 7.91
CA GLY A 334 -6.09 15.22 8.44
C GLY A 334 -4.95 14.30 8.90
N ASP A 335 -3.90 14.22 8.10
CA ASP A 335 -2.83 13.23 8.29
C ASP A 335 -1.46 13.92 8.38
N LEU A 336 -0.79 13.72 9.52
CA LEU A 336 0.56 14.22 9.77
C LEU A 336 1.50 13.06 10.11
N TYR A 337 2.41 12.74 9.19
CA TYR A 337 3.43 11.71 9.37
C TYR A 337 4.82 12.34 9.42
N LEU A 338 5.40 12.46 10.61
CA LEU A 338 6.76 12.97 10.86
C LEU A 338 7.68 11.92 11.50
N SER A 339 7.26 10.66 11.52
CA SER A 339 7.99 9.56 12.16
C SER A 339 9.39 9.36 11.61
N ASP A 340 10.27 8.73 12.39
CA ASP A 340 11.62 8.35 11.97
C ASP A 340 12.41 9.55 11.41
N ASN A 341 12.58 10.57 12.25
CA ASN A 341 13.34 11.80 11.99
C ASN A 341 14.16 12.17 13.24
N MET A 342 14.71 13.39 13.29
CA MET A 342 15.51 13.92 14.40
C MET A 342 14.87 15.18 15.02
N PHE A 343 13.54 15.27 15.04
CA PHE A 343 12.82 16.42 15.62
C PHE A 343 13.00 16.46 17.15
N PHE A 344 13.23 17.64 17.71
CA PHE A 344 13.39 17.84 19.15
C PHE A 344 12.50 18.97 19.69
N GLY A 345 12.43 19.11 21.02
CA GLY A 345 11.58 20.08 21.68
C GLY A 345 10.17 19.57 21.93
N SER A 346 9.20 20.48 21.97
CA SER A 346 7.79 20.16 22.27
C SER A 346 6.97 19.90 21.01
N VAL A 347 5.98 19.01 21.13
CA VAL A 347 4.85 18.96 20.19
C VAL A 347 4.11 20.31 20.26
N PRO A 348 3.84 21.02 19.14
CA PRO A 348 3.11 22.28 19.17
C PRO A 348 1.71 22.10 19.77
N SER A 349 1.40 22.87 20.82
CA SER A 349 0.11 22.75 21.52
C SER A 349 -1.09 23.05 20.61
N CYS A 350 -0.92 23.94 19.65
CA CYS A 350 -1.95 24.30 18.68
C CYS A 350 -2.38 23.13 17.75
N LEU A 351 -1.62 22.02 17.68
CA LEU A 351 -2.10 20.82 16.98
C LEU A 351 -3.41 20.29 17.57
N GLY A 352 -3.63 20.49 18.87
CA GLY A 352 -4.88 20.13 19.54
C GLY A 352 -6.11 20.92 19.07
N ASP A 353 -5.91 22.04 18.38
CA ASP A 353 -6.98 22.88 17.86
C ASP A 353 -7.37 22.50 16.41
N ILE A 354 -6.56 21.67 15.74
CA ILE A 354 -6.81 21.21 14.37
C ILE A 354 -7.74 19.99 14.42
N THR A 355 -9.03 20.25 14.63
CA THR A 355 -10.07 19.21 14.77
C THR A 355 -10.26 18.30 13.56
N SER A 356 -9.67 18.64 12.41
CA SER A 356 -9.62 17.81 11.20
C SER A 356 -8.62 16.66 11.28
N ILE A 357 -7.66 16.67 12.22
CA ILE A 357 -6.67 15.60 12.37
C ILE A 357 -7.37 14.25 12.63
N ARG A 358 -6.92 13.22 11.91
CA ARG A 358 -7.31 11.81 12.03
C ARG A 358 -6.10 10.95 12.37
N VAL A 359 -4.95 11.24 11.78
CA VAL A 359 -3.70 10.49 12.00
C VAL A 359 -2.59 11.45 12.41
N LEU A 360 -1.95 11.18 13.54
CA LEU A 360 -0.79 11.92 14.02
C LEU A 360 0.32 10.96 14.42
N HIS A 361 1.35 10.84 13.58
CA HIS A 361 2.51 10.00 13.82
C HIS A 361 3.76 10.85 13.97
N LEU A 362 4.28 10.93 15.20
CA LEU A 362 5.51 11.63 15.57
C LEU A 362 6.56 10.68 16.19
N ASN A 363 6.35 9.37 16.08
CA ASN A 363 7.17 8.36 16.72
C ASN A 363 8.61 8.32 16.17
N SER A 364 9.54 7.74 16.92
CA SER A 364 10.96 7.65 16.54
C SER A 364 11.57 9.02 16.22
N ASN A 365 11.55 9.91 17.20
CA ASN A 365 12.15 11.25 17.15
C ASN A 365 12.87 11.55 18.48
N ASN A 366 13.33 12.80 18.66
CA ASN A 366 14.00 13.29 19.86
C ASN A 366 13.14 14.29 20.65
N LEU A 367 11.80 14.18 20.59
CA LEU A 367 10.89 15.08 21.32
C LEU A 367 11.05 14.87 22.83
N ASN A 368 11.25 15.95 23.58
CA ASN A 368 11.75 15.89 24.96
C ASN A 368 10.98 16.77 25.96
N SER A 369 9.74 17.10 25.62
CA SER A 369 8.86 17.92 26.46
C SER A 369 7.60 17.14 26.88
N THR A 370 6.71 17.80 27.62
CA THR A 370 5.41 17.22 27.99
C THR A 370 4.47 17.17 26.78
N ILE A 371 3.60 16.16 26.72
CA ILE A 371 2.52 16.10 25.74
C ILE A 371 1.53 17.25 26.02
N PRO A 372 1.24 18.14 25.06
CA PRO A 372 0.32 19.26 25.28
C PRO A 372 -1.09 18.80 25.66
N SER A 373 -1.69 19.43 26.67
CA SER A 373 -3.04 19.08 27.14
C SER A 373 -4.11 19.26 26.07
N SER A 374 -3.93 20.23 25.17
CA SER A 374 -4.80 20.47 24.03
C SER A 374 -4.90 19.28 23.08
N LEU A 375 -3.88 18.42 22.99
CA LEU A 375 -3.88 17.27 22.08
C LEU A 375 -5.01 16.28 22.42
N TRP A 376 -5.39 16.19 23.69
CA TRP A 376 -6.47 15.33 24.16
C TRP A 376 -7.87 15.85 23.80
N ASN A 377 -7.98 17.04 23.19
CA ASN A 377 -9.24 17.59 22.69
C ASN A 377 -9.59 17.13 21.26
N LEU A 378 -8.70 16.39 20.59
CA LEU A 378 -8.91 15.88 19.23
C LEU A 378 -9.91 14.73 19.20
N LYS A 379 -11.20 15.03 19.33
CA LYS A 379 -12.28 14.03 19.45
C LYS A 379 -12.36 13.06 18.28
N ASP A 380 -11.94 13.52 17.10
CA ASP A 380 -12.00 12.78 15.85
C ASP A 380 -10.67 12.07 15.47
N ILE A 381 -9.64 12.13 16.32
CA ILE A 381 -8.39 11.42 16.06
C ILE A 381 -8.64 9.91 16.08
N VAL A 382 -8.10 9.20 15.10
CA VAL A 382 -8.25 7.74 14.90
C VAL A 382 -6.97 7.02 15.30
N ASP A 383 -5.82 7.61 15.00
CA ASP A 383 -4.51 6.99 15.21
C ASP A 383 -3.50 8.04 15.71
N LEU A 384 -2.98 7.82 16.92
CA LEU A 384 -1.99 8.66 17.58
C LEU A 384 -0.77 7.82 17.93
N ASN A 385 0.38 8.15 17.34
CA ASN A 385 1.64 7.50 17.66
C ASN A 385 2.72 8.52 18.04
N LEU A 386 3.11 8.50 19.31
CA LEU A 386 4.17 9.34 19.90
C LEU A 386 5.32 8.48 20.45
N SER A 387 5.37 7.19 20.14
CA SER A 387 6.32 6.26 20.74
C SER A 387 7.77 6.54 20.34
N ASN A 388 8.72 6.00 21.08
CA ASN A 388 10.16 6.12 20.79
C ASN A 388 10.62 7.58 20.70
N ASN A 389 10.42 8.32 21.80
CA ASN A 389 10.82 9.70 22.02
C ASN A 389 11.35 9.85 23.46
N SER A 390 11.61 11.08 23.91
CA SER A 390 11.98 11.41 25.30
C SER A 390 10.89 12.23 26.01
N LEU A 391 9.61 11.99 25.70
CA LEU A 391 8.51 12.76 26.26
C LEU A 391 8.38 12.50 27.77
N VAL A 392 8.20 13.57 28.54
CA VAL A 392 8.15 13.54 30.01
C VAL A 392 6.78 13.93 30.55
N GLY A 393 6.59 13.75 31.86
CA GLY A 393 5.37 14.17 32.57
C GLY A 393 4.31 13.08 32.64
N HIS A 394 3.14 13.45 33.14
CA HIS A 394 2.06 12.52 33.46
C HIS A 394 0.95 12.58 32.41
N LEU A 395 0.26 11.47 32.18
CA LEU A 395 -0.94 11.45 31.34
C LEU A 395 -2.12 12.12 32.08
N PRO A 396 -2.82 13.10 31.48
CA PRO A 396 -3.94 13.76 32.12
C PRO A 396 -5.23 12.94 31.98
N LEU A 397 -6.21 13.20 32.86
CA LEU A 397 -7.55 12.60 32.76
C LEU A 397 -8.24 12.92 31.42
N ASP A 398 -7.86 14.02 30.77
CA ASP A 398 -8.38 14.44 29.47
C ASP A 398 -8.13 13.44 28.35
N ILE A 399 -7.22 12.47 28.51
CA ILE A 399 -7.02 11.39 27.52
C ILE A 399 -8.34 10.67 27.18
N GLY A 400 -9.26 10.55 28.13
CA GLY A 400 -10.60 9.95 27.92
C GLY A 400 -11.57 10.80 27.07
N ASN A 401 -11.15 11.99 26.64
CA ASN A 401 -11.94 12.86 25.77
C ASN A 401 -11.91 12.41 24.30
N LEU A 402 -10.90 11.64 23.88
CA LEU A 402 -10.80 11.09 22.53
C LEU A 402 -11.96 10.09 22.28
N LYS A 403 -12.76 10.30 21.24
CA LYS A 403 -14.03 9.56 21.06
C LYS A 403 -13.98 8.48 19.99
N VAL A 404 -13.17 8.68 18.96
CA VAL A 404 -13.06 7.74 17.82
C VAL A 404 -11.67 7.12 17.68
N VAL A 405 -10.78 7.36 18.66
CA VAL A 405 -9.42 6.85 18.64
C VAL A 405 -9.43 5.33 18.66
N THR A 406 -8.68 4.74 17.75
CA THR A 406 -8.54 3.29 17.58
C THR A 406 -7.15 2.83 17.95
N HIS A 407 -6.13 3.67 17.74
CA HIS A 407 -4.74 3.38 18.06
C HIS A 407 -4.11 4.52 18.85
N ILE A 408 -3.49 4.19 19.98
CA ILE A 408 -2.65 5.09 20.76
C ILE A 408 -1.37 4.34 21.13
N ASP A 409 -0.23 4.82 20.66
CA ASP A 409 1.08 4.31 21.07
C ASP A 409 1.93 5.44 21.68
N LEU A 410 2.28 5.26 22.95
CA LEU A 410 3.10 6.18 23.75
C LEU A 410 4.35 5.48 24.31
N ALA A 411 4.60 4.23 23.88
CA ALA A 411 5.67 3.42 24.44
C ALA A 411 7.05 4.03 24.18
N TRP A 412 8.07 3.60 24.93
CA TRP A 412 9.45 4.08 24.75
C TRP A 412 9.56 5.62 24.88
N ASN A 413 9.04 6.14 25.99
CA ASN A 413 9.14 7.53 26.43
C ASN A 413 9.52 7.58 27.92
N GLU A 414 9.71 8.79 28.45
CA GLU A 414 10.02 9.06 29.87
C GLU A 414 8.78 9.51 30.65
N LEU A 415 7.60 9.00 30.27
CA LEU A 415 6.34 9.30 30.94
C LEU A 415 6.32 8.71 32.35
N SER A 416 5.75 9.45 33.29
CA SER A 416 5.69 9.09 34.71
C SER A 416 4.25 9.15 35.25
N GLY A 417 4.06 8.65 36.47
CA GLY A 417 2.76 8.59 37.14
C GLY A 417 1.91 7.39 36.75
N GLU A 418 0.64 7.45 37.11
CA GLU A 418 -0.33 6.38 36.86
C GLU A 418 -1.03 6.57 35.52
N ILE A 419 -1.45 5.46 34.89
CA ILE A 419 -2.34 5.50 33.73
C ILE A 419 -3.72 5.97 34.24
N PRO A 420 -4.27 7.09 33.71
CA PRO A 420 -5.54 7.63 34.20
C PRO A 420 -6.69 6.67 33.98
N SER A 421 -7.59 6.53 34.96
CA SER A 421 -8.77 5.67 34.86
C SER A 421 -9.72 6.08 33.71
N SER A 422 -9.67 7.35 33.30
CA SER A 422 -10.40 7.87 32.14
C SER A 422 -9.98 7.24 30.81
N ILE A 423 -8.85 6.52 30.74
CA ILE A 423 -8.48 5.71 29.57
C ILE A 423 -9.58 4.68 29.24
N GLY A 424 -10.35 4.23 30.24
CA GLY A 424 -11.51 3.35 30.05
C GLY A 424 -12.68 4.01 29.28
N ASN A 425 -12.66 5.32 29.09
CA ASN A 425 -13.67 6.04 28.30
C ASN A 425 -13.41 5.97 26.79
N LEU A 426 -12.28 5.41 26.36
CA LEU A 426 -11.90 5.25 24.95
C LEU A 426 -12.63 4.05 24.32
N GLN A 427 -13.92 4.23 24.03
CA GLN A 427 -14.83 3.15 23.62
C GLN A 427 -14.52 2.55 22.24
N THR A 428 -13.80 3.28 21.39
CA THR A 428 -13.43 2.86 20.03
C THR A 428 -12.01 2.34 19.92
N LEU A 429 -11.25 2.35 21.02
CA LEU A 429 -9.82 2.02 21.03
C LEU A 429 -9.65 0.56 20.62
N LYS A 430 -9.54 0.34 19.32
CA LYS A 430 -9.26 -0.97 18.78
C LYS A 430 -7.91 -1.47 19.21
N TYR A 431 -7.04 -0.69 19.89
CA TYR A 431 -5.68 -0.97 20.41
C TYR A 431 -5.39 -0.49 21.84
N GLY A 432 -5.88 -1.22 22.87
CA GLY A 432 -5.08 -1.57 24.05
C GLY A 432 -4.03 -2.63 23.69
N SER A 433 -3.34 -2.37 22.58
CA SER A 433 -2.76 -3.22 21.52
C SER A 433 -3.73 -4.04 20.63
N GLU A 434 -4.95 -4.38 21.04
CA GLU A 434 -6.14 -4.38 20.19
C GLU A 434 -7.46 -4.27 21.04
N GLY A 435 -7.72 -3.12 21.69
CA GLY A 435 -8.71 -2.84 22.75
C GLY A 435 -10.20 -2.96 22.37
N ILE A 436 -10.53 -3.82 21.42
CA ILE A 436 -11.82 -4.47 21.42
C ILE A 436 -11.86 -5.37 22.67
N VAL A 437 -12.81 -5.12 23.58
CA VAL A 437 -13.20 -6.15 24.55
C VAL A 437 -13.78 -7.31 23.73
N SER A 438 -12.93 -8.29 23.43
CA SER A 438 -13.30 -9.52 22.75
C SER A 438 -12.71 -10.69 23.52
N VAL A 439 -13.38 -11.84 23.42
CA VAL A 439 -12.90 -13.10 23.98
C VAL A 439 -11.49 -13.44 23.48
N LYS A 440 -11.10 -12.96 22.28
CA LYS A 440 -9.74 -13.15 21.73
C LYS A 440 -8.67 -12.22 22.33
N GLY A 441 -9.06 -11.11 22.95
CA GLY A 441 -8.16 -10.27 23.75
C GLY A 441 -7.79 -10.98 25.05
N ASP A 442 -8.78 -11.57 25.73
CA ASP A 442 -8.57 -12.37 26.93
C ASP A 442 -7.68 -13.58 26.66
N VAL A 443 -7.82 -14.21 25.48
CA VAL A 443 -6.94 -15.32 25.04
C VAL A 443 -5.49 -14.86 24.89
N TYR A 444 -5.24 -13.64 24.41
CA TYR A 444 -3.87 -13.10 24.33
C TYR A 444 -3.25 -12.93 25.71
N SER A 445 -3.96 -12.26 26.63
CA SER A 445 -3.51 -12.07 28.01
C SER A 445 -3.32 -13.41 28.74
N PHE A 446 -4.20 -14.38 28.47
CA PHE A 446 -4.05 -15.75 28.97
C PHE A 446 -2.77 -16.42 28.44
N GLY A 447 -2.44 -16.24 27.14
CA GLY A 447 -1.19 -16.69 26.54
C GLY A 447 0.04 -16.09 27.23
N ILE A 448 0.06 -14.78 27.44
CA ILE A 448 1.14 -14.10 28.17
C ILE A 448 1.28 -14.65 29.58
N LEU A 449 0.18 -14.75 30.33
CA LEU A 449 0.19 -15.25 31.71
C LEU A 449 0.71 -16.69 31.79
N MET A 450 0.35 -17.54 30.82
CA MET A 450 0.91 -18.89 30.72
C MET A 450 2.43 -18.85 30.51
N MET A 451 2.93 -18.04 29.58
CA MET A 451 4.37 -17.88 29.37
C MET A 451 5.08 -17.38 30.63
N GLU A 452 4.53 -16.38 31.32
CA GLU A 452 5.08 -15.88 32.59
C GLU A 452 5.12 -16.97 33.67
N THR A 453 4.05 -17.77 33.77
CA THR A 453 3.92 -18.83 34.78
C THR A 453 4.99 -19.91 34.60
N PHE A 454 5.22 -20.34 33.36
CA PHE A 454 6.12 -21.46 33.08
C PHE A 454 7.58 -21.05 32.91
N THR A 455 7.86 -19.78 32.58
CA THR A 455 9.24 -19.27 32.43
C THR A 455 9.73 -18.47 33.64
N ARG A 456 8.81 -18.00 34.50
CA ARG A 456 9.05 -17.02 35.57
C ARG A 456 9.68 -15.70 35.04
N LYS A 457 9.46 -15.40 33.77
CA LYS A 457 9.91 -14.19 33.09
C LYS A 457 8.73 -13.33 32.72
N LYS A 458 8.79 -12.05 33.05
CA LYS A 458 7.80 -11.06 32.63
C LYS A 458 8.16 -10.53 31.24
N PRO A 459 7.19 -10.14 30.40
CA PRO A 459 7.46 -9.44 29.13
C PRO A 459 8.31 -8.17 29.32
N THR A 460 8.28 -7.60 30.53
CA THR A 460 9.03 -6.40 30.94
C THR A 460 10.39 -6.70 31.58
N ASP A 461 10.87 -7.96 31.56
CA ASP A 461 12.22 -8.28 32.05
C ASP A 461 13.26 -7.59 31.15
N THR A 462 14.29 -7.01 31.77
CA THR A 462 15.41 -6.31 31.11
C THR A 462 16.12 -7.12 30.01
N LYS A 463 15.96 -8.45 30.00
CA LYS A 463 16.47 -9.32 28.93
C LYS A 463 15.74 -9.13 27.58
N PHE A 464 14.54 -8.57 27.58
CA PHE A 464 13.71 -8.38 26.40
C PHE A 464 13.77 -6.91 25.95
N VAL A 465 14.73 -6.60 25.08
CA VAL A 465 14.93 -5.26 24.49
C VAL A 465 14.97 -5.34 22.97
N GLU A 466 14.59 -4.24 22.32
CA GLU A 466 14.58 -4.06 20.86
C GLU A 466 13.73 -5.09 20.12
N ARG A 467 14.33 -6.14 19.55
CA ARG A 467 13.67 -7.13 18.69
C ARG A 467 13.30 -8.43 19.40
N LEU A 468 13.72 -8.61 20.64
CA LEU A 468 13.52 -9.86 21.37
C LEU A 468 12.39 -9.71 22.39
N SER A 469 11.18 -10.16 22.03
CA SER A 469 10.05 -10.26 22.95
C SER A 469 10.04 -11.62 23.69
N LEU A 470 9.34 -11.71 24.82
CA LEU A 470 9.10 -12.98 25.53
C LEU A 470 8.55 -14.07 24.58
N GLN A 471 7.64 -13.69 23.68
CA GLN A 471 7.07 -14.59 22.67
C GLN A 471 8.11 -15.03 21.64
N CYS A 472 8.91 -14.10 21.09
CA CYS A 472 9.96 -14.44 20.11
C CYS A 472 11.00 -15.36 20.75
N TRP A 473 11.43 -15.07 21.98
CA TRP A 473 12.40 -15.89 22.70
C TRP A 473 11.89 -17.32 22.93
N ILE A 474 10.63 -17.49 23.33
CA ILE A 474 10.03 -18.82 23.51
C ILE A 474 9.88 -19.54 22.16
N LYS A 475 9.39 -18.84 21.13
CA LYS A 475 9.19 -19.41 19.79
C LYS A 475 10.50 -19.88 19.15
N GLU A 476 11.60 -19.17 19.38
CA GLU A 476 12.93 -19.54 18.89
C GLU A 476 13.56 -20.70 19.67
N ALA A 477 13.31 -20.78 20.98
CA ALA A 477 13.91 -21.80 21.84
C ALA A 477 13.18 -23.15 21.84
N LEU A 478 11.85 -23.16 21.65
CA LEU A 478 11.02 -24.38 21.70
C LEU A 478 11.46 -25.49 20.72
N PRO A 479 11.85 -25.21 19.46
CA PRO A 479 12.36 -26.24 18.54
C PRO A 479 13.68 -26.90 18.99
N HIS A 480 14.42 -26.25 19.88
CA HIS A 480 15.74 -26.70 20.34
C HIS A 480 15.66 -27.41 21.70
N SER A 481 15.17 -26.72 22.73
CA SER A 481 14.93 -27.33 24.04
C SER A 481 14.07 -26.46 24.95
N VAL A 482 12.99 -27.05 25.49
CA VAL A 482 12.13 -26.39 26.50
C VAL A 482 12.87 -26.02 27.79
N THR A 483 14.00 -26.67 28.09
CA THR A 483 14.80 -26.38 29.30
C THR A 483 15.48 -25.02 29.28
N GLU A 484 15.60 -24.40 28.11
CA GLU A 484 16.22 -23.07 27.98
C GLU A 484 15.29 -21.94 28.39
N VAL A 485 13.99 -22.21 28.44
CA VAL A 485 12.95 -21.20 28.71
C VAL A 485 12.16 -21.46 29.98
N VAL A 486 11.97 -22.72 30.37
CA VAL A 486 11.18 -23.10 31.55
C VAL A 486 11.89 -22.75 32.87
N ASP A 487 11.13 -22.36 33.89
CA ASP A 487 11.63 -22.22 35.26
C ASP A 487 12.19 -23.57 35.74
N ALA A 488 13.47 -23.56 36.13
CA ALA A 488 14.19 -24.73 36.63
C ALA A 488 13.48 -25.41 37.83
N ASN A 489 12.69 -24.66 38.61
CA ASN A 489 11.95 -25.19 39.75
C ASN A 489 10.73 -26.04 39.37
N LEU A 490 10.27 -25.98 38.10
CA LEU A 490 9.13 -26.77 37.61
C LEU A 490 9.52 -28.17 37.12
N LEU A 491 10.82 -28.41 36.91
CA LEU A 491 11.37 -29.70 36.49
C LEU A 491 11.92 -30.46 37.70
N GLY A 492 11.04 -31.11 38.47
CA GLY A 492 11.45 -32.03 39.53
C GLY A 492 12.15 -33.29 39.00
N GLU A 493 12.90 -33.99 39.87
CA GLU A 493 13.73 -35.15 39.49
C GLU A 493 12.92 -36.37 39.01
N GLU A 494 11.65 -36.50 39.41
CA GLU A 494 10.78 -37.60 38.97
C GLU A 494 9.90 -37.18 37.79
N ASN A 495 10.05 -37.88 36.66
CA ASN A 495 9.25 -37.76 35.42
C ASN A 495 9.64 -36.62 34.45
N LEU A 496 10.97 -36.38 34.33
CA LEU A 496 11.58 -35.31 33.56
C LEU A 496 11.13 -35.21 32.09
N THR A 497 11.00 -36.34 31.37
CA THR A 497 10.65 -36.32 29.94
C THR A 497 9.18 -35.97 29.70
N ALA A 498 8.25 -36.60 30.43
CA ALA A 498 6.83 -36.32 30.28
C ALA A 498 6.44 -34.91 30.75
N ALA A 499 7.14 -34.39 31.77
CA ALA A 499 6.98 -33.01 32.23
C ALA A 499 7.48 -32.01 31.17
N LYS A 500 8.64 -32.26 30.55
CA LYS A 500 9.17 -31.43 29.46
C LYS A 500 8.24 -31.40 28.26
N ASP A 501 7.73 -32.54 27.81
CA ASP A 501 6.80 -32.61 26.67
C ASP A 501 5.49 -31.86 26.96
N CYS A 502 4.99 -31.99 28.20
CA CYS A 502 3.79 -31.29 28.66
C CYS A 502 4.00 -29.77 28.65
N ILE A 503 5.10 -29.30 29.23
CA ILE A 503 5.42 -27.87 29.30
C ILE A 503 5.68 -27.30 27.90
N SER A 504 6.36 -28.05 27.01
CA SER A 504 6.55 -27.64 25.61
C SER A 504 5.21 -27.42 24.92
N SER A 505 4.27 -28.38 25.05
CA SER A 505 2.93 -28.25 24.47
C SER A 505 2.13 -27.08 25.05
N ILE A 506 2.34 -26.74 26.33
CA ILE A 506 1.68 -25.58 26.96
C ILE A 506 2.28 -24.27 26.44
N LEU A 507 3.61 -24.19 26.29
CA LEU A 507 4.29 -22.99 25.80
C LEU A 507 4.03 -22.76 24.31
N GLU A 508 3.94 -23.81 23.49
CA GLU A 508 3.50 -23.72 22.09
C GLU A 508 2.08 -23.13 22.01
N LEU A 509 1.15 -23.68 22.78
CA LEU A 509 -0.22 -23.16 22.86
C LEU A 509 -0.23 -21.71 23.34
N ALA A 510 0.64 -21.33 24.27
CA ALA A 510 0.74 -19.97 24.78
C ALA A 510 1.24 -18.98 23.72
N VAL A 511 2.19 -19.39 22.87
CA VAL A 511 2.67 -18.61 21.73
C VAL A 511 1.57 -18.41 20.67
N ASP A 512 0.77 -19.44 20.41
CA ASP A 512 -0.37 -19.37 19.49
C ASP A 512 -1.50 -18.49 20.04
N CYS A 513 -1.75 -18.55 21.35
CA CYS A 513 -2.71 -17.68 22.04
C CYS A 513 -2.29 -16.20 21.95
N SER A 514 -0.98 -15.92 21.94
CA SER A 514 -0.43 -14.57 21.86
C SER A 514 -0.10 -14.12 20.43
N ALA A 515 -0.69 -14.73 19.39
CA ALA A 515 -0.43 -14.33 18.00
C ALA A 515 -0.77 -12.84 17.72
N ASN A 516 0.08 -12.18 16.94
CA ASN A 516 -0.04 -10.75 16.61
C ASN A 516 -1.20 -10.45 15.65
N SER A 517 -1.68 -11.42 14.86
CA SER A 517 -2.85 -11.29 13.97
C SER A 517 -4.08 -11.96 14.58
N LEU A 518 -5.24 -11.29 14.53
CA LEU A 518 -6.54 -11.82 15.01
C LEU A 518 -7.01 -13.08 14.27
N GLU A 519 -6.73 -13.17 12.96
CA GLU A 519 -7.09 -14.33 12.14
C GLU A 519 -6.32 -15.58 12.57
N ASN A 520 -5.10 -15.38 13.04
CA ASN A 520 -4.20 -16.45 13.49
C ASN A 520 -4.37 -16.77 14.97
N ARG A 521 -5.14 -15.97 15.74
CA ARG A 521 -5.32 -16.19 17.18
C ARG A 521 -6.44 -17.19 17.45
N LEU A 522 -6.13 -18.18 18.28
CA LEU A 522 -7.04 -19.25 18.67
C LEU A 522 -8.28 -18.72 19.41
N ASP A 523 -9.41 -19.39 19.20
CA ASP A 523 -10.62 -19.21 20.03
C ASP A 523 -10.48 -19.96 21.37
N ILE A 524 -11.08 -19.42 22.43
CA ILE A 524 -11.00 -20.01 23.78
C ILE A 524 -11.47 -21.46 23.84
N THR A 525 -12.47 -21.85 23.03
CA THR A 525 -12.95 -23.23 22.92
C THR A 525 -11.85 -24.18 22.42
N ASN A 526 -11.04 -23.73 21.46
CA ASN A 526 -9.91 -24.51 20.95
C ASN A 526 -8.78 -24.57 21.97
N VAL A 527 -8.49 -23.47 22.67
CA VAL A 527 -7.50 -23.42 23.76
C VAL A 527 -7.85 -24.41 24.86
N LEU A 528 -9.10 -24.41 25.34
CA LEU A 528 -9.58 -25.33 26.37
C LEU A 528 -9.53 -26.79 25.91
N THR A 529 -9.90 -27.06 24.66
CA THR A 529 -9.82 -28.39 24.06
C THR A 529 -8.37 -28.88 24.01
N THR A 530 -7.44 -28.02 23.59
CA THR A 530 -6.00 -28.34 23.54
C THR A 530 -5.43 -28.57 24.93
N LEU A 531 -5.75 -27.74 25.93
CA LEU A 531 -5.34 -27.94 27.33
C LEU A 531 -5.89 -29.25 27.92
N ALA A 532 -7.14 -29.59 27.63
CA ALA A 532 -7.74 -30.86 28.06
C ALA A 532 -7.01 -32.07 27.43
N ASN A 533 -6.60 -31.95 26.16
CA ASN A 533 -5.81 -32.96 25.46
C ASN A 533 -4.38 -33.07 26.03
N ILE A 534 -3.72 -31.94 26.33
CA ILE A 534 -2.40 -31.91 26.99
C ILE A 534 -2.49 -32.60 28.36
N ARG A 535 -3.48 -32.22 29.19
CA ARG A 535 -3.73 -32.82 30.50
C ARG A 535 -3.96 -34.33 30.40
N THR A 536 -4.76 -34.77 29.43
CA THR A 536 -5.05 -36.20 29.22
C THR A 536 -3.79 -36.97 28.80
N ARG A 537 -2.95 -36.40 27.92
CA ARG A 537 -1.66 -36.99 27.52
C ARG A 537 -0.71 -37.12 28.71
N PHE A 538 -0.58 -36.07 29.52
CA PHE A 538 0.25 -36.07 30.72
C PHE A 538 -0.24 -37.05 31.80
N GLN A 539 -1.55 -37.17 32.00
CA GLN A 539 -2.11 -38.15 32.94
C GLN A 539 -1.94 -39.60 32.45
N LYS A 540 -2.00 -39.85 31.14
CA LYS A 540 -1.74 -41.17 30.55
C LYS A 540 -0.27 -41.58 30.66
N SER A 541 0.68 -40.65 30.52
CA SER A 541 2.11 -40.92 30.74
C SER A 541 2.41 -41.19 32.22
N GLY A 542 1.78 -40.47 33.16
CA GLY A 542 1.87 -40.75 34.59
C GLY A 542 1.29 -42.11 35.01
N LYS A 543 0.13 -42.52 34.44
CA LYS A 543 -0.48 -43.83 34.71
C LYS A 543 0.33 -45.01 34.13
N ARG A 544 1.00 -44.84 32.99
CA ARG A 544 1.93 -45.85 32.43
C ARG A 544 3.17 -46.07 33.31
N PHE A 545 3.59 -45.07 34.09
CA PHE A 545 4.69 -45.21 35.04
C PHE A 545 4.26 -45.90 36.34
N GLN A 546 3.07 -45.58 36.89
CA GLN A 546 2.56 -46.28 38.09
C GLN A 546 2.24 -47.77 37.85
N GLN A 547 1.94 -48.18 36.60
CA GLN A 547 1.85 -49.60 36.25
C GLN A 547 3.21 -50.28 36.02
N LYS A 548 4.30 -49.51 35.78
CA LYS A 548 5.67 -50.05 35.65
C LYS A 548 6.43 -50.12 36.97
N SER A 549 6.04 -49.35 37.99
CA SER A 549 6.63 -49.39 39.34
C SER A 549 5.83 -50.25 40.33
N GLY A 550 5.04 -51.21 39.81
CA GLY A 550 4.49 -52.29 40.62
C GLY A 550 5.56 -53.27 41.05
N GLY A 551 6.24 -52.98 42.17
CA GLY A 551 7.18 -53.92 42.77
C GLY A 551 8.02 -53.32 43.88
N VAL A 552 7.66 -53.67 45.12
CA VAL A 552 8.45 -53.66 46.37
C VAL A 552 8.05 -52.58 47.40
N ARG A 553 7.36 -53.09 48.43
CA ARG A 553 7.20 -52.50 49.77
C ARG A 553 8.54 -52.44 50.49
N THR A 554 8.81 -51.35 51.23
CA THR A 554 9.22 -51.42 52.66
C THR A 554 9.10 -50.06 53.38
N ARG A 555 8.77 -50.16 54.68
CA ARG A 555 8.58 -49.11 55.71
C ARG A 555 9.92 -48.56 56.25
N TYR A 556 9.87 -47.41 56.94
CA TYR A 556 10.43 -47.05 58.28
C TYR A 556 10.67 -45.50 58.34
N GLN A 557 9.81 -44.73 59.01
CA GLN A 557 9.91 -44.19 60.39
C GLN A 557 10.82 -42.95 60.63
N GLN A 558 10.16 -41.82 60.95
CA GLN A 558 10.29 -40.98 62.16
C GLN A 558 11.64 -40.41 62.65
N LYS A 559 11.70 -39.06 62.77
CA LYS A 559 12.13 -38.18 63.91
C LYS A 559 12.65 -36.83 63.35
N SER A 560 11.97 -35.68 63.49
CA SER A 560 11.79 -34.78 64.64
C SER A 560 13.09 -34.26 65.29
N VAL A 561 13.28 -32.92 65.31
CA VAL A 561 13.56 -32.05 66.49
C VAL A 561 14.45 -30.83 66.17
N THR A 562 13.90 -29.64 66.50
CA THR A 562 14.49 -28.30 66.84
C THR A 562 15.38 -27.57 65.83
N GLU A 563 15.28 -26.26 65.66
CA GLU A 563 14.82 -25.17 66.55
C GLU A 563 14.07 -24.08 65.77
#